data_AF-A0A180ELT6-F1
#
_entry.id   AF-A0A180ELT6-F1
#
_cell.length_a   1.000
_cell.length_b   1.000
_cell.length_c   1.000
_cell.angle_alpha   90.00
_cell.angle_beta   90.00
_cell.angle_gamma   90.00
#
_symmetry.space_group_name_H-M   'P 1'
#
loop_
_entity.id
_entity.type
_entity.pdbx_description
1 polymer ?
#
loop_
_entity_poly.entity_id
_entity_poly.type
_entity_poly.pdbx_seq_one_letter_code
_entity_poly.pdbx_strand_id
1 'polypeptide(L)' 'MALVISDTLLENLDTTANNLLIDLACFLYEKQQMSFGKCRELSGLNHLEFQKELGKRKIFQHYDEDDLKSDLENLGIDL' A
#
# COMPACT_ATOMS: atom_id res chain seq x y z
N MET A 1 5.83 -22.58 -0.30
CA MET A 1 5.06 -22.62 -1.56
C MET A 1 5.34 -21.31 -2.30
N ALA A 2 5.59 -21.35 -3.61
CA ALA A 2 5.84 -20.16 -4.42
C ALA A 2 4.70 -19.97 -5.43
N LEU A 3 4.27 -18.73 -5.62
CA LEU A 3 3.39 -18.33 -6.72
C LEU A 3 4.28 -17.92 -7.90
N VAL A 4 4.11 -18.53 -9.06
CA VAL A 4 4.90 -18.23 -10.27
C VAL A 4 3.96 -17.70 -11.35
N ILE A 5 4.31 -16.56 -11.92
CA ILE A 5 3.59 -15.89 -13.02
C ILE A 5 4.53 -15.90 -14.22
N SER A 6 4.05 -16.35 -15.39
CA SER A 6 4.88 -16.44 -16.60
C SER A 6 5.04 -15.08 -17.27
N ASP A 7 6.20 -14.88 -17.91
CA ASP A 7 6.48 -13.65 -18.67
C ASP A 7 5.44 -13.42 -19.79
N THR A 8 5.01 -14.50 -20.45
CA THR A 8 3.94 -14.45 -21.46
C THR A 8 2.62 -13.89 -20.92
N LEU A 9 2.30 -14.13 -19.64
CA LEU A 9 1.10 -13.58 -19.04
C LEU A 9 1.29 -12.09 -18.70
N LEU A 10 2.47 -11.70 -18.22
CA LEU A 10 2.81 -10.30 -17.96
C LEU A 10 2.77 -9.46 -19.25
N GLU A 11 3.29 -10.00 -20.35
CA GLU A 11 3.24 -9.38 -21.69
C GLU A 11 1.80 -9.17 -22.16
N ASN A 12 0.93 -10.17 -22.00
CA ASN A 12 -0.49 -10.06 -22.36
C ASN A 12 -1.27 -9.05 -21.51
N LEU A 13 -0.81 -8.80 -20.28
CA LEU A 13 -1.38 -7.80 -19.37
C LEU A 13 -0.78 -6.40 -19.56
N ASP A 14 0.16 -6.23 -20.49
CA ASP A 14 0.91 -4.99 -20.71
C ASP A 14 1.51 -4.43 -19.41
N THR A 15 2.09 -5.32 -18.60
CA THR A 15 2.64 -4.96 -17.29
C THR A 15 3.98 -5.64 -17.02
N THR A 16 4.65 -5.21 -15.96
CA THR A 16 5.89 -5.81 -15.48
C THR A 16 5.67 -6.50 -14.14
N ALA A 17 6.56 -7.41 -13.76
CA ALA A 17 6.50 -8.05 -12.44
C ALA A 17 6.49 -7.00 -11.30
N ASN A 18 7.31 -5.95 -11.43
CA ASN A 18 7.37 -4.87 -10.43
C ASN A 18 6.05 -4.09 -10.35
N ASN A 19 5.45 -3.74 -11.48
CA ASN A 19 4.15 -3.06 -11.50
C ASN A 19 3.06 -3.93 -10.88
N LEU A 20 3.05 -5.23 -11.19
CA LEU A 20 2.09 -6.17 -10.61
C LEU A 20 2.24 -6.29 -9.09
N LEU A 21 3.47 -6.29 -8.57
CA LEU A 21 3.74 -6.28 -7.13
C LEU A 21 3.26 -4.98 -6.47
N ILE A 22 3.45 -3.83 -7.12
CA ILE A 22 2.93 -2.53 -6.67
C ILE A 22 1.40 -2.55 -6.63
N ASP A 23 0.75 -3.06 -7.68
CA ASP A 23 -0.70 -3.18 -7.76
C ASP A 23 -1.26 -4.08 -6.66
N LEU A 24 -0.62 -5.24 -6.43
CA LEU A 24 -0.99 -6.16 -5.37
C LEU A 24 -0.81 -5.52 -3.98
N ALA A 25 0.30 -4.82 -3.75
CA ALA A 25 0.56 -4.12 -2.49
C ALA A 25 -0.48 -3.02 -2.22
N CYS A 26 -0.86 -2.23 -3.23
CA CYS A 26 -1.90 -1.21 -3.13
C CYS A 26 -3.26 -1.85 -2.82
N PHE A 27 -3.62 -2.93 -3.53
CA PHE A 27 -4.87 -3.65 -3.29
C PHE A 27 -4.97 -4.21 -1.86
N LEU A 28 -3.91 -4.84 -1.37
CA LEU A 28 -3.88 -5.40 -0.01
C LEU A 28 -3.94 -4.32 1.07
N TYR A 29 -3.35 -3.14 0.82
CA TYR A 29 -3.44 -1.99 1.72
C TYR A 29 -4.86 -1.40 1.75
N GLU A 30 -5.49 -1.22 0.58
CA GLU A 30 -6.86 -0.73 0.48
C GLU A 30 -7.84 -1.65 1.24
N LYS A 31 -7.64 -2.96 1.16
CA LYS A 31 -8.45 -3.96 1.86
C LYS A 31 -8.11 -4.12 3.35
N GLN A 32 -7.17 -3.33 3.88
CA GLN A 32 -6.67 -3.45 5.26
C GLN A 32 -6.17 -4.87 5.61
N GLN A 33 -5.78 -5.66 4.62
CA GLN A 33 -5.29 -7.02 4.81
C GLN A 33 -3.81 -7.06 5.19
N MET A 34 -3.11 -5.97 4.94
CA MET A 34 -1.67 -5.87 5.16
C MET A 34 -1.31 -4.44 5.58
N SER A 35 -0.41 -4.31 6.56
CA SER A 35 0.04 -3.01 7.05
C SER A 35 0.85 -2.27 5.99
N PHE A 36 0.89 -0.93 6.10
CA PHE A 36 1.65 -0.07 5.18
C PHE A 36 3.11 -0.52 5.01
N GLY A 37 3.80 -0.88 6.11
CA GLY A 37 5.19 -1.34 6.07
C GLY A 37 5.38 -2.64 5.27
N LYS A 38 4.47 -3.59 5.41
CA LYS A 38 4.50 -4.86 4.67
C LYS A 38 4.15 -4.67 3.20
N CYS A 39 3.19 -3.81 2.88
CA CYS A 39 2.88 -3.46 1.49
C CYS A 39 4.05 -2.75 0.81
N ARG A 40 4.76 -1.88 1.53
CA ARG A 40 6.01 -1.27 1.04
C ARG A 40 7.07 -2.31 0.70
N GLU A 41 7.33 -3.23 1.62
CA GLU A 41 8.28 -4.33 1.39
C GLU A 41 7.90 -5.15 0.15
N LEU A 42 6.61 -5.52 0.02
CA LEU A 42 6.09 -6.25 -1.14
C LEU A 42 6.26 -5.49 -2.46
N SER A 43 6.00 -4.18 -2.45
CA SER A 43 6.12 -3.33 -3.64
C SER A 43 7.57 -3.01 -4.04
N GLY A 44 8.53 -3.23 -3.14
CA GLY A 44 9.92 -2.80 -3.33
C GLY A 44 10.14 -1.28 -3.30
N LEU A 45 9.10 -0.50 -2.95
CA LEU A 45 9.14 0.96 -2.96
C LEU A 45 9.55 1.55 -1.61
N ASN A 46 10.21 2.71 -1.66
CA ASN A 46 10.42 3.49 -0.44
C ASN A 46 9.11 4.13 0.05
N HIS A 47 9.17 4.80 1.21
CA HIS A 47 7.98 5.37 1.86
C HIS A 47 7.21 6.34 0.96
N LEU A 48 7.94 7.29 0.37
CA LEU A 48 7.35 8.36 -0.42
C LEU A 48 6.83 7.84 -1.77
N GLU A 49 7.55 6.91 -2.39
CA GLU A 49 7.12 6.25 -3.63
C GLU A 49 5.83 5.47 -3.44
N PHE A 50 5.74 4.66 -2.38
CA PHE A 50 4.53 3.90 -2.12
C PHE A 50 3.33 4.82 -1.80
N GLN A 51 3.53 5.89 -1.01
CA GLN A 51 2.49 6.91 -0.80
C GLN A 51 2.02 7.55 -2.11
N LYS A 52 2.93 7.81 -3.05
CA LYS A 52 2.56 8.33 -4.39
C LYS A 52 1.71 7.32 -5.17
N GLU A 53 2.03 6.04 -5.11
CA GLU A 53 1.25 4.99 -5.78
C GLU A 53 -0.16 4.83 -5.20
N LEU A 54 -0.31 4.95 -3.89
CA LEU A 54 -1.62 5.01 -3.22
C LEU A 54 -2.41 6.26 -3.66
N GLY A 55 -1.75 7.42 -3.69
CA GLY A 55 -2.36 8.68 -4.13
C GLY A 55 -2.85 8.64 -5.58
N LYS A 56 -2.07 8.07 -6.50
CA LYS A 56 -2.46 7.86 -7.91
C LYS A 56 -3.75 7.03 -8.03
N ARG A 57 -3.95 6.06 -7.12
CA ARG A 57 -5.11 5.16 -7.08
C ARG A 57 -6.26 5.68 -6.20
N LYS A 58 -6.12 6.87 -5.61
CA LYS A 58 -7.08 7.46 -4.65
C LYS A 58 -7.33 6.56 -3.44
N ILE A 59 -6.32 5.82 -3.01
CA ILE A 59 -6.35 5.02 -1.79
C ILE A 59 -5.85 5.93 -0.67
N PHE A 60 -6.76 6.34 0.20
CA PHE A 60 -6.45 7.20 1.32
C PHE A 60 -5.97 6.38 2.51
N GLN A 61 -5.25 7.04 3.43
CA GLN A 61 -4.96 6.44 4.72
C GLN A 61 -6.29 6.19 5.43
N HIS A 62 -6.42 5.00 6.02
CA HIS A 62 -7.54 4.65 6.89
C HIS A 62 -7.34 5.34 8.24
N TYR A 63 -7.44 6.67 8.22
CA TYR A 63 -7.34 7.51 9.40
C TYR A 63 -8.75 7.69 9.97
N ASP A 64 -8.96 7.20 11.18
CA ASP A 64 -10.25 7.28 11.86
C ASP A 64 -10.23 8.20 13.11
N GLU A 65 -11.33 8.21 13.84
CA GLU A 65 -11.48 9.02 15.05
C GLU A 65 -10.55 8.54 16.19
N ASP A 66 -10.26 7.25 16.26
CA ASP A 66 -9.36 6.67 17.27
C ASP A 66 -7.90 7.03 16.97
N ASP A 67 -7.52 7.05 15.69
CA ASP A 67 -6.23 7.56 15.24
C ASP A 67 -6.08 9.05 15.59
N LEU A 68 -7.10 9.85 15.30
CA LEU A 68 -7.11 11.28 15.64
C LEU A 68 -6.96 11.51 17.14
N LYS A 69 -7.71 10.76 17.95
CA LYS A 69 -7.65 10.86 19.40
C LYS A 69 -6.25 10.51 19.91
N SER A 70 -5.65 9.43 19.39
CA SER A 70 -4.30 9.01 19.74
C SER A 70 -3.26 10.08 19.39
N ASP A 71 -3.40 10.74 18.24
CA ASP A 71 -2.52 11.84 17.83
C ASP A 71 -2.66 13.06 18.76
N LEU A 72 -3.88 13.42 19.14
CA LEU A 72 -4.13 14.53 20.06
C LEU A 72 -3.55 14.26 21.45
N GLU A 73 -3.72 13.04 21.97
CA GLU A 73 -3.09 12.60 23.22
C GLU A 73 -1.56 12.68 23.13
N ASN A 74 -0.96 12.20 22.04
CA ASN A 74 0.49 12.26 21.80
C ASN A 74 1.03 13.69 21.69
N LEU A 75 0.20 14.63 21.21
CA LEU A 75 0.53 16.05 21.10
C LEU A 75 0.19 16.86 22.37
N GLY A 76 -0.44 16.24 23.38
CA GLY A 76 -0.86 16.89 24.62
C GLY A 76 -1.98 17.93 24.41
N ILE A 77 -2.84 17.70 23.41
CA ILE A 77 -3.99 18.57 23.12
C ILE A 77 -5.25 17.92 23.71
N ASP A 78 -5.84 18.55 24.72
CA ASP A 78 -7.18 18.21 25.21
C ASP A 78 -8.24 19.01 24.45
N LEU A 79 -9.29 18.33 23.98
CA LEU A 79 -10.49 18.90 23.33
C LEU A 79 -11.66 19.04 24.29
#